data_AF-A0A833RLG5-F1
#
_entry.id   AF-A0A833RLG5-F1
#
_cell.length_a   1.000
_cell.length_b   1.000
_cell.length_c   1.000
_cell.angle_alpha   90.00
_cell.angle_beta   90.00
_cell.angle_gamma   90.00
#
_symmetry.space_group_name_H-M   'P 1'
#
loop_
_entity.id
_entity.type
_entity.pdbx_description
1 polymer ?
#
loop_
_entity_poly.entity_id
_entity_poly.type
_entity_poly.pdbx_seq_one_letter_code
_entity_poly.pdbx_strand_id
1 'polypeptide(L)'
;MSDRTSEHAGTLVSRVARHLNRKLSDVVTLLLNHKSAGSIGAVAGFAIAVVFAWKVFRPSQPRPRPKRRTNSASNGRSGGGHVTGSDESDLGVVRSPRQLAQGDNMRRKLGGCRKVTCQLLGVILEEKSPEELQKHVTVRESAVKVLSELAKHCDLYLMETVLDDETEERVLSALEAAGIFGPGSLMKEKVLFCSTEIGRTSFVRQLESDLHIDTNLDVISQLSRFIGRQLYISAMEEGQIEIPNKLFGTTENHTVKEKQVKEV
;
A
#
# COMPACT_ATOMS: atom_id res chain seq x y z
N MET A 1 -10.34 30.57 22.29
CA MET A 1 -9.69 29.24 22.34
C MET A 1 -9.20 28.83 20.93
N SER A 2 -8.73 29.79 20.12
CA SER A 2 -8.27 29.58 18.73
C SER A 2 -6.81 29.96 18.51
N ASP A 3 -6.13 30.54 19.52
CA ASP A 3 -4.75 31.03 19.38
C ASP A 3 -3.68 29.96 19.62
N ARG A 4 -4.01 28.81 20.22
CA ARG A 4 -3.01 27.75 20.51
C ARG A 4 -2.67 26.89 19.28
N THR A 5 -3.58 26.83 18.31
CA THR A 5 -3.40 26.00 17.11
C THR A 5 -2.57 26.69 16.03
N SER A 6 -2.58 28.03 15.98
CA SER A 6 -1.78 28.82 15.02
C SER A 6 -0.29 28.83 15.38
N GLU A 7 0.05 28.87 16.67
CA GLU A 7 1.45 28.87 17.13
C GLU A 7 2.17 27.53 16.91
N HIS A 8 1.45 26.41 17.01
CA HIS A 8 2.00 25.08 16.73
C HIS A 8 2.21 24.83 15.24
N ALA A 9 1.36 25.38 14.38
CA ALA A 9 1.53 25.31 12.93
C ALA A 9 2.76 26.15 12.48
N GLY A 10 2.95 27.35 13.05
CA GLY A 10 4.08 28.21 12.70
C GLY A 10 5.45 27.58 12.98
N THR A 11 5.59 26.89 14.11
CA THR A 11 6.88 26.28 14.51
C THR A 11 7.26 25.03 13.70
N LEU A 12 6.26 24.28 13.19
CA LEU A 12 6.48 23.15 12.29
C LEU A 12 6.82 23.63 10.86
N VAL A 13 6.12 24.65 10.37
CA VAL A 13 6.39 25.25 9.06
C VAL A 13 7.80 25.85 9.00
N SER A 14 8.26 26.52 10.06
CA SER A 14 9.62 27.10 10.09
C SER A 14 10.76 26.06 10.21
N ARG A 15 10.48 24.83 10.65
CA ARG A 15 11.47 23.73 10.68
C ARG A 15 11.55 23.00 9.35
N VAL A 16 10.41 22.76 8.70
CA VAL A 16 10.35 22.13 7.37
C VAL A 16 10.87 23.09 6.28
N ALA A 17 10.58 24.39 6.39
CA ALA A 17 11.05 25.40 5.45
C ALA A 17 12.59 25.50 5.41
N ARG A 18 13.27 25.40 6.56
CA ARG A 18 14.75 25.44 6.61
C ARG A 18 15.41 24.20 6.02
N HIS A 19 14.72 23.05 6.02
CA HIS A 19 15.27 21.81 5.47
C HIS A 19 15.06 21.66 3.96
N LEU A 20 14.00 22.28 3.42
CA LEU A 20 13.73 22.34 1.98
C LEU A 20 14.57 23.41 1.26
N ASN A 21 14.96 24.48 1.95
CA ASN A 21 15.64 25.61 1.31
C ASN A 21 17.05 25.29 0.78
N ARG A 22 17.75 24.30 1.35
CA ARG A 22 19.10 23.90 0.89
C ARG A 22 19.10 22.94 -0.30
N LYS A 23 18.08 22.10 -0.47
CA LYS A 23 18.00 21.17 -1.61
C LYS A 23 17.34 21.78 -2.83
N LEU A 24 16.43 22.73 -2.64
CA LEU A 24 15.82 23.47 -3.74
C LEU A 24 16.75 24.53 -4.31
N SER A 25 17.64 25.15 -3.52
CA SER A 25 18.61 26.11 -4.06
C SER A 25 19.55 25.48 -5.07
N ASP A 26 20.02 24.25 -4.82
CA ASP A 26 20.95 23.57 -5.74
C ASP A 26 20.25 23.12 -7.02
N VAL A 27 19.01 22.66 -6.93
CA VAL A 27 18.22 22.28 -8.11
C VAL A 27 17.77 23.51 -8.90
N VAL A 28 17.37 24.59 -8.22
CA VAL A 28 16.96 25.85 -8.87
C VAL A 28 18.18 26.56 -9.47
N THR A 29 19.36 26.52 -8.84
CA THR A 29 20.59 27.05 -9.45
C THR A 29 21.08 26.20 -10.61
N LEU A 30 20.93 24.87 -10.56
CA LEU A 30 21.21 23.99 -11.69
C LEU A 30 20.26 24.26 -12.87
N LEU A 31 18.99 24.52 -12.59
CA LEU A 31 17.97 24.87 -13.60
C LEU A 31 18.15 26.30 -14.16
N LEU A 32 18.63 27.25 -13.37
CA LEU A 32 18.85 28.64 -13.79
C LEU A 32 20.23 28.87 -14.45
N ASN A 33 21.21 28.01 -14.20
CA ASN A 33 22.54 28.09 -14.84
C ASN A 33 22.58 27.53 -16.26
N HIS A 34 21.54 26.81 -16.72
CA HIS A 34 21.43 26.46 -18.15
C HIS A 34 20.84 27.62 -18.96
N LYS A 35 21.65 28.66 -19.12
CA LYS A 35 21.29 29.92 -19.77
C LYS A 35 21.33 29.79 -21.30
N SER A 36 20.28 29.19 -21.88
CA SER A 36 19.70 29.54 -23.21
C SER A 36 18.66 28.54 -23.76
N ALA A 37 17.62 28.16 -23.00
CA ALA A 37 16.44 27.51 -23.60
C ALA A 37 15.14 27.63 -22.79
N GLY A 38 15.02 28.65 -21.93
CA GLY A 38 13.79 28.87 -21.15
C GLY A 38 12.68 29.48 -22.02
N SER A 39 12.08 28.68 -22.91
CA SER A 39 10.85 29.09 -23.60
C SER A 39 9.80 29.42 -22.55
N ILE A 40 9.32 30.66 -22.55
CA ILE A 40 8.22 31.12 -21.68
C ILE A 40 7.02 30.16 -21.78
N GLY A 41 6.84 29.50 -22.93
CA GLY A 41 5.83 28.46 -23.14
C GLY A 41 6.05 27.18 -22.31
N ALA A 42 7.29 26.76 -22.06
CA ALA A 42 7.58 25.58 -21.22
C ALA A 42 7.28 25.86 -19.74
N VAL A 43 7.59 27.06 -19.27
CA VAL A 43 7.28 27.50 -17.91
C VAL A 43 5.77 27.65 -17.73
N ALA A 44 5.08 28.26 -18.69
CA ALA A 44 3.61 28.37 -18.69
C ALA A 44 2.93 26.98 -18.76
N GLY A 45 3.42 26.09 -19.62
CA GLY A 45 2.91 24.73 -19.77
C GLY A 45 3.08 23.89 -18.49
N PHE A 46 4.24 24.00 -17.83
CA PHE A 46 4.47 23.34 -16.55
C PHE A 46 3.55 23.87 -15.44
N ALA A 47 3.34 25.19 -15.36
CA ALA A 47 2.43 25.79 -14.39
C ALA A 47 0.98 25.31 -14.60
N ILE A 48 0.53 25.23 -15.86
CA ILE A 48 -0.79 24.70 -16.21
C ILE A 48 -0.91 23.21 -15.84
N ALA A 49 0.10 22.40 -16.17
CA ALA A 49 0.13 20.98 -15.84
C ALA A 49 0.02 20.72 -14.34
N VAL A 50 0.72 21.52 -13.51
CA VAL A 50 0.61 21.44 -12.04
C VAL A 50 -0.79 21.79 -11.57
N VAL A 51 -1.44 22.83 -12.13
CA VAL A 51 -2.82 23.21 -11.78
C VAL A 51 -3.81 22.09 -12.16
N PHE A 52 -3.67 21.48 -13.32
CA PHE A 52 -4.53 20.37 -13.75
C PHE A 52 -4.31 19.11 -12.90
N ALA A 53 -3.06 18.75 -12.63
CA ALA A 53 -2.73 17.64 -11.73
C ALA A 53 -3.35 17.89 -10.34
N TRP A 54 -3.23 19.10 -9.81
CA TRP A 54 -3.83 19.43 -8.50
C TRP A 54 -5.37 19.44 -8.53
N LYS A 55 -5.98 19.77 -9.66
CA LYS A 55 -7.44 19.74 -9.82
C LYS A 55 -7.98 18.31 -9.91
N VAL A 56 -7.23 17.39 -10.53
CA VAL A 56 -7.57 15.96 -10.61
C VAL A 56 -7.36 15.25 -9.27
N PHE A 57 -6.33 15.64 -8.52
CA PHE A 57 -6.02 15.06 -7.21
C PHE A 57 -6.71 15.74 -6.01
N ARG A 58 -7.60 16.70 -6.24
CA ARG A 58 -8.36 17.30 -5.14
C ARG A 58 -9.44 16.30 -4.67
N PRO A 59 -9.38 15.78 -3.43
CA PRO A 59 -10.48 14.99 -2.89
C PRO A 59 -11.74 15.85 -2.89
N SER A 60 -12.82 15.32 -3.45
CA SER A 60 -14.14 15.95 -3.47
C SER A 60 -14.45 16.49 -2.08
N GLN A 61 -14.68 17.80 -1.98
CA GLN A 61 -15.12 18.38 -0.74
C GLN A 61 -16.38 17.66 -0.24
N PRO A 62 -16.49 17.38 1.07
CA PRO A 62 -17.70 16.80 1.63
C PRO A 62 -18.87 17.75 1.37
N ARG A 63 -19.81 17.32 0.53
CA ARG A 63 -21.08 18.03 0.34
C ARG A 63 -21.73 18.22 1.72
N PRO A 64 -22.12 19.45 2.10
CA PRO A 64 -22.90 19.66 3.31
C PRO A 64 -24.21 18.88 3.18
N ARG A 65 -24.47 17.96 4.14
CA ARG A 65 -25.76 17.26 4.23
C ARG A 65 -26.89 18.29 4.39
N PRO A 66 -27.91 18.31 3.52
CA PRO A 66 -29.06 19.17 3.75
C PRO A 66 -29.86 18.65 4.95
N LYS A 67 -30.11 19.53 5.91
CA LYS A 67 -30.99 19.29 7.05
C LYS A 67 -32.38 18.88 6.53
N ARG A 68 -32.78 17.65 6.84
CA ARG A 68 -34.13 17.10 6.62
C ARG A 68 -35.13 17.95 7.41
N ARG A 69 -35.79 18.90 6.75
CA ARG A 69 -37.04 19.51 7.25
C ARG A 69 -38.18 18.60 6.80
N THR A 70 -38.83 17.95 7.76
CA THR A 70 -40.12 17.31 7.57
C THR A 70 -41.17 18.41 7.44
N ASN A 71 -41.90 18.45 6.33
CA ASN A 71 -43.24 19.05 6.25
C ASN A 71 -44.03 18.35 5.15
N SER A 72 -45.26 18.02 5.51
CA SER A 72 -46.18 17.13 4.82
C SER A 72 -46.97 17.81 3.70
N ALA A 73 -47.23 17.03 2.64
CA ALA A 73 -48.39 17.00 1.74
C ALA A 73 -48.97 18.30 1.14
N SER A 74 -48.95 18.40 -0.20
CA SER A 74 -50.17 18.45 -1.04
C SER A 74 -49.87 18.48 -2.56
N ASN A 75 -50.53 17.56 -3.29
CA ASN A 75 -50.95 17.52 -4.70
C ASN A 75 -50.48 18.54 -5.76
N GLY A 76 -50.19 18.04 -6.97
CA GLY A 76 -50.24 18.81 -8.22
C GLY A 76 -49.75 18.04 -9.45
N ARG A 77 -50.57 17.96 -10.51
CA ARG A 77 -50.47 17.10 -11.71
C ARG A 77 -49.51 17.61 -12.81
N SER A 78 -49.19 16.67 -13.71
CA SER A 78 -49.09 16.75 -15.19
C SER A 78 -47.91 17.44 -15.89
N GLY A 79 -47.42 16.79 -16.96
CA GLY A 79 -46.81 17.44 -18.13
C GLY A 79 -45.63 16.67 -18.73
N GLY A 80 -45.81 16.10 -19.92
CA GLY A 80 -44.73 15.46 -20.71
C GLY A 80 -43.99 16.42 -21.65
N GLY A 81 -42.98 15.88 -22.35
CA GLY A 81 -42.18 16.53 -23.43
C GLY A 81 -40.69 16.23 -23.24
N HIS A 82 -40.05 15.32 -23.99
CA HIS A 82 -39.49 15.42 -25.35
C HIS A 82 -38.14 16.17 -25.45
N VAL A 83 -37.09 15.40 -25.81
CA VAL A 83 -36.06 15.66 -26.85
C VAL A 83 -34.60 16.10 -26.55
N THR A 84 -33.70 15.27 -27.14
CA THR A 84 -32.36 15.45 -27.75
C THR A 84 -31.09 15.86 -27.00
N GLY A 85 -29.99 15.18 -27.39
CA GLY A 85 -28.62 15.71 -27.51
C GLY A 85 -27.58 14.73 -26.98
N SER A 86 -27.07 13.75 -27.75
CA SER A 86 -25.96 13.77 -28.73
C SER A 86 -24.58 14.14 -28.15
N ASP A 87 -23.67 13.14 -28.22
CA ASP A 87 -22.20 13.18 -28.33
C ASP A 87 -21.40 13.83 -27.16
N GLU A 88 -20.22 13.38 -26.74
CA GLU A 88 -19.12 12.72 -27.42
C GLU A 88 -18.10 12.18 -26.38
N SER A 89 -17.43 11.08 -26.73
CA SER A 89 -16.03 10.75 -26.42
C SER A 89 -15.49 10.80 -24.96
N ASP A 90 -15.85 9.79 -24.14
CA ASP A 90 -14.94 9.34 -23.06
C ASP A 90 -14.27 8.04 -23.51
N LEU A 91 -12.99 8.11 -23.90
CA LEU A 91 -12.13 6.94 -24.10
C LEU A 91 -11.77 6.35 -22.73
N GLY A 92 -12.79 5.87 -22.03
CA GLY A 92 -12.62 4.98 -20.90
C GLY A 92 -12.06 3.67 -21.42
N VAL A 93 -10.79 3.41 -21.14
CA VAL A 93 -10.22 2.05 -21.19
C VAL A 93 -11.20 1.15 -20.44
N VAL A 94 -11.96 0.35 -21.18
CA VAL A 94 -12.95 -0.59 -20.66
C VAL A 94 -12.17 -1.65 -19.88
N ARG A 95 -11.94 -1.37 -18.59
CA ARG A 95 -11.44 -2.38 -17.67
C ARG A 95 -12.53 -3.44 -17.56
N SER A 96 -12.18 -4.67 -17.91
CA SER A 96 -13.11 -5.80 -17.84
C SER A 96 -13.75 -5.88 -16.45
N PRO A 97 -15.06 -6.14 -16.32
CA PRO A 97 -15.75 -6.30 -15.03
C PRO A 97 -15.05 -7.27 -14.07
N ARG A 98 -14.31 -8.25 -14.60
CA ARG A 98 -13.53 -9.22 -13.82
C ARG A 98 -12.34 -8.59 -13.08
N GLN A 99 -11.67 -7.59 -13.68
CA GLN A 99 -10.52 -6.91 -13.05
C GLN A 99 -10.94 -5.97 -11.92
N LEU A 100 -12.08 -5.28 -12.07
CA LEU A 100 -12.64 -4.44 -11.01
C LEU A 100 -13.07 -5.28 -9.80
N ALA A 101 -13.74 -6.42 -10.03
CA ALA A 101 -14.18 -7.31 -8.97
C ALA A 101 -13.02 -7.94 -8.17
N GLN A 102 -11.91 -8.27 -8.83
CA GLN A 102 -10.75 -8.89 -8.18
C GLN A 102 -9.97 -7.88 -7.31
N GLY A 103 -9.77 -6.66 -7.81
CA GLY A 103 -9.14 -5.57 -7.05
C GLY A 103 -9.97 -5.13 -5.85
N ASP A 104 -11.30 -5.04 -6.01
CA ASP A 104 -12.22 -4.71 -4.91
C ASP A 104 -12.23 -5.80 -3.82
N ASN A 105 -12.16 -7.08 -4.22
CA ASN A 105 -12.07 -8.18 -3.27
C ASN A 105 -10.74 -8.12 -2.48
N MET A 106 -9.62 -7.83 -3.16
CA MET A 106 -8.32 -7.66 -2.49
C MET A 106 -8.34 -6.47 -1.52
N ARG A 107 -8.90 -5.32 -1.93
CA ARG A 107 -9.05 -4.14 -1.06
C ARG A 107 -9.91 -4.41 0.17
N ARG A 108 -10.98 -5.19 0.01
CA ARG A 108 -11.86 -5.63 1.11
C ARG A 108 -11.11 -6.59 2.05
N LYS A 109 -10.39 -7.57 1.51
CA LYS A 109 -9.58 -8.53 2.29
C LYS A 109 -8.47 -7.85 3.08
N LEU A 110 -7.84 -6.84 2.48
CA LEU A 110 -6.79 -6.04 3.14
C LEU A 110 -7.36 -4.95 4.06
N GLY A 111 -8.67 -4.88 4.25
CA GLY A 111 -9.29 -3.92 5.19
C GLY A 111 -8.92 -2.46 4.92
N GLY A 112 -8.64 -2.10 3.67
CA GLY A 112 -8.20 -0.76 3.29
C GLY A 112 -6.74 -0.41 3.58
N CYS A 113 -5.84 -1.39 3.78
CA CYS A 113 -4.40 -1.14 3.83
C CYS A 113 -3.94 -0.36 2.60
N ARG A 114 -3.25 0.75 2.81
CA ARG A 114 -2.65 1.55 1.74
C ARG A 114 -1.18 1.23 1.58
N LYS A 115 -0.46 0.96 2.67
CA LYS A 115 0.97 0.64 2.65
C LYS A 115 1.24 -0.72 3.30
N VAL A 116 1.94 -1.59 2.59
CA VAL A 116 2.23 -2.97 3.04
C VAL A 116 3.73 -3.20 3.01
N THR A 117 4.26 -3.78 4.06
CA THR A 117 5.66 -4.25 4.12
C THR A 117 5.68 -5.77 4.23
N CYS A 118 6.63 -6.41 3.55
CA CYS A 118 6.70 -7.87 3.47
C CYS A 118 8.16 -8.34 3.49
N GLN A 119 8.47 -9.31 4.36
CA GLN A 119 9.72 -10.06 4.30
C GLN A 119 9.78 -10.90 3.00
N LEU A 120 10.98 -11.13 2.46
CA LEU A 120 11.21 -11.98 1.29
C LEU A 120 11.35 -13.47 1.68
N LEU A 121 12.26 -13.80 2.60
CA LEU A 121 12.54 -15.16 3.07
C LEU A 121 11.28 -15.84 3.63
N GLY A 122 11.07 -17.09 3.22
CA GLY A 122 9.93 -17.93 3.62
C GLY A 122 8.54 -17.45 3.16
N VAL A 123 8.43 -16.26 2.58
CA VAL A 123 7.17 -15.68 2.07
C VAL A 123 7.12 -15.68 0.55
N ILE A 124 8.13 -15.08 -0.05
CA ILE A 124 8.27 -14.87 -1.50
C ILE A 124 9.37 -15.77 -2.03
N LEU A 125 10.44 -15.89 -1.26
CA LEU A 125 11.56 -16.79 -1.50
C LEU A 125 11.30 -18.15 -0.86
N GLU A 126 11.85 -19.21 -1.43
CA GLU A 126 11.73 -20.56 -0.87
C GLU A 126 12.64 -20.74 0.35
N GLU A 127 13.79 -20.09 0.32
CA GLU A 127 14.82 -20.08 1.36
C GLU A 127 14.27 -19.59 2.70
N LYS A 128 14.86 -20.10 3.79
CA LYS A 128 14.44 -19.82 5.17
C LYS A 128 15.49 -19.09 6.00
N SER A 129 16.71 -18.94 5.49
CA SER A 129 17.79 -18.25 6.19
C SER A 129 18.62 -17.37 5.26
N PRO A 130 19.27 -16.31 5.79
CA PRO A 130 20.10 -15.42 4.98
C PRO A 130 21.35 -16.09 4.41
N GLU A 131 21.84 -17.17 5.03
CA GLU A 131 22.98 -17.96 4.53
C GLU A 131 22.61 -18.78 3.29
N GLU A 132 21.35 -19.21 3.15
CA GLU A 132 20.89 -19.92 1.94
C GLU A 132 20.90 -19.01 0.72
N LEU A 133 20.56 -17.72 0.89
CA LEU A 133 20.55 -16.71 -0.16
C LEU A 133 21.93 -16.47 -0.80
N GLN A 134 23.01 -16.77 -0.08
CA GLN A 134 24.37 -16.69 -0.61
C GLN A 134 24.63 -17.74 -1.70
N LYS A 135 23.89 -18.85 -1.69
CA LYS A 135 24.09 -19.99 -2.61
C LYS A 135 23.18 -19.91 -3.82
N HIS A 136 21.89 -19.67 -3.58
CA HIS A 136 20.87 -19.59 -4.61
C HIS A 136 19.68 -18.77 -4.11
N VAL A 137 18.82 -18.36 -5.04
CA VAL A 137 17.58 -17.65 -4.75
C VAL A 137 16.49 -18.23 -5.64
N THR A 138 15.43 -18.76 -5.03
CA THR A 138 14.27 -19.32 -5.73
C THR A 138 13.00 -18.57 -5.33
N VAL A 139 12.35 -17.96 -6.33
CA VAL A 139 11.10 -17.21 -6.14
C VAL A 139 9.92 -18.17 -6.27
N ARG A 140 9.03 -18.19 -5.26
CA ARG A 140 7.78 -18.94 -5.28
C ARG A 140 6.84 -18.38 -6.36
N GLU A 141 6.54 -19.16 -7.40
CA GLU A 141 5.63 -18.74 -8.48
C GLU A 141 4.24 -18.31 -7.98
N SER A 142 3.74 -18.99 -6.94
CA SER A 142 2.45 -18.68 -6.32
C SER A 142 2.43 -17.29 -5.66
N ALA A 143 3.58 -16.80 -5.18
CA ALA A 143 3.72 -15.48 -4.58
C ALA A 143 3.70 -14.37 -5.64
N VAL A 144 4.31 -14.59 -6.81
CA VAL A 144 4.42 -13.58 -7.89
C VAL A 144 3.05 -13.01 -8.25
N LYS A 145 2.07 -13.87 -8.52
CA LYS A 145 0.71 -13.43 -8.91
C LYS A 145 0.03 -12.61 -7.82
N VAL A 146 0.22 -12.98 -6.56
CA VAL A 146 -0.38 -12.29 -5.40
C VAL A 146 0.29 -10.92 -5.20
N LEU A 147 1.63 -10.87 -5.28
CA LEU A 147 2.40 -9.63 -5.13
C LEU A 147 2.09 -8.63 -6.24
N SER A 148 2.04 -9.07 -7.50
CA SER A 148 1.70 -8.20 -8.62
C SER A 148 0.29 -7.62 -8.49
N GLU A 149 -0.66 -8.37 -7.94
CA GLU A 149 -1.99 -7.84 -7.67
C GLU A 149 -1.99 -6.90 -6.47
N LEU A 150 -1.25 -7.23 -5.40
CA LEU A 150 -1.11 -6.38 -4.22
C LEU A 150 -0.51 -5.01 -4.56
N ALA A 151 0.54 -5.00 -5.37
CA ALA A 151 1.25 -3.79 -5.80
C ALA A 151 0.38 -2.82 -6.64
N LYS A 152 -0.72 -3.29 -7.24
CA LYS A 152 -1.67 -2.42 -7.97
C LYS A 152 -2.55 -1.59 -7.04
N HIS A 153 -2.83 -2.10 -5.84
CA HIS A 153 -3.80 -1.50 -4.92
C HIS A 153 -3.16 -0.92 -3.66
N CYS A 154 -1.94 -1.35 -3.35
CA CYS A 154 -1.19 -0.98 -2.16
C CYS A 154 0.22 -0.51 -2.54
N ASP A 155 0.72 0.42 -1.74
CA ASP A 155 2.12 0.82 -1.70
C ASP A 155 2.93 -0.28 -1.01
N LEU A 156 3.41 -1.24 -1.81
CA LEU A 156 4.10 -2.44 -1.34
C LEU A 156 5.63 -2.21 -1.27
N TYR A 157 6.22 -2.57 -0.13
CA TYR A 157 7.66 -2.63 0.09
C TYR A 157 8.07 -4.05 0.44
N LEU A 158 9.09 -4.56 -0.24
CA LEU A 158 9.72 -5.83 0.10
C LEU A 158 10.99 -5.53 0.89
N MET A 159 11.33 -6.41 1.82
CA MET A 159 12.54 -6.23 2.62
C MET A 159 13.17 -7.56 3.00
N GLU A 160 14.49 -7.56 3.11
CA GLU A 160 15.22 -8.73 3.61
C GLU A 160 16.45 -8.36 4.42
N THR A 161 16.85 -9.29 5.28
CA THR A 161 18.14 -9.26 5.94
C THR A 161 19.16 -10.07 5.14
N VAL A 162 20.26 -9.44 4.75
CA VAL A 162 21.31 -10.02 3.89
C VAL A 162 22.68 -9.87 4.55
N LEU A 163 23.62 -10.72 4.16
CA LEU A 163 24.97 -10.76 4.74
C LEU A 163 26.00 -9.97 3.91
N ASP A 164 25.71 -9.72 2.63
CA ASP A 164 26.62 -9.10 1.66
C ASP A 164 25.85 -8.52 0.47
N ASP A 165 26.48 -7.55 -0.21
CA ASP A 165 25.92 -6.84 -1.36
C ASP A 165 25.73 -7.78 -2.58
N GLU A 166 26.54 -8.82 -2.72
CA GLU A 166 26.40 -9.81 -3.80
C GLU A 166 25.06 -10.57 -3.69
N THR A 167 24.64 -10.85 -2.47
CA THR A 167 23.35 -11.46 -2.17
C THR A 167 22.18 -10.51 -2.46
N GLU A 168 22.35 -9.20 -2.23
CA GLU A 168 21.35 -8.20 -2.66
C GLU A 168 21.14 -8.26 -4.17
N GLU A 169 22.22 -8.23 -4.95
CA GLU A 169 22.17 -8.30 -6.41
C GLU A 169 21.51 -9.60 -6.87
N ARG A 170 21.88 -10.74 -6.28
CA ARG A 170 21.29 -12.06 -6.60
C ARG A 170 19.78 -12.10 -6.36
N VAL A 171 19.33 -11.57 -5.22
CA VAL A 171 17.90 -11.48 -4.90
C VAL A 171 17.19 -10.59 -5.91
N LEU A 172 17.74 -9.41 -6.21
CA LEU A 172 17.15 -8.49 -7.18
C LEU A 172 17.05 -9.12 -8.58
N SER A 173 18.10 -9.81 -9.04
CA SER A 173 18.10 -10.52 -10.32
C SER A 173 17.07 -11.65 -10.36
N ALA A 174 16.89 -12.40 -9.27
CA ALA A 174 15.87 -13.45 -9.19
C ALA A 174 14.44 -12.88 -9.24
N LEU A 175 14.17 -11.79 -8.52
CA LEU A 175 12.87 -11.10 -8.57
C LEU A 175 12.58 -10.54 -9.97
N GLU A 176 13.61 -10.00 -10.65
CA GLU A 176 13.52 -9.52 -12.02
C GLU A 176 13.21 -10.65 -13.00
N ALA A 177 13.95 -11.76 -12.92
CA ALA A 177 13.73 -12.95 -13.74
C ALA A 177 12.34 -13.57 -13.52
N ALA A 178 11.80 -13.47 -12.30
CA ALA A 178 10.43 -13.89 -11.96
C ALA A 178 9.34 -12.92 -12.46
N GLY A 179 9.72 -11.78 -13.06
CA GLY A 179 8.77 -10.81 -13.60
C GLY A 179 8.03 -9.99 -12.53
N ILE A 180 8.60 -9.85 -11.33
CA ILE A 180 8.01 -9.04 -10.26
C ILE A 180 8.09 -7.53 -10.57
N PHE A 181 9.11 -7.14 -11.34
CA PHE A 181 9.32 -5.75 -11.77
C PHE A 181 8.80 -5.48 -13.18
N GLY A 182 8.37 -4.23 -13.42
CA GLY A 182 7.80 -3.80 -14.69
C GLY A 182 6.72 -2.72 -14.56
N PRO A 183 6.23 -2.17 -15.68
CA PRO A 183 5.24 -1.09 -15.70
C PRO A 183 3.93 -1.50 -15.00
N GLY A 184 3.53 -0.76 -13.97
CA GLY A 184 2.31 -1.07 -13.19
C GLY A 184 2.46 -2.24 -12.22
N SER A 185 3.68 -2.68 -11.94
CA SER A 185 4.03 -3.68 -10.93
C SER A 185 4.92 -3.07 -9.83
N LEU A 186 5.60 -3.91 -9.04
CA LEU A 186 6.50 -3.44 -7.99
C LEU A 186 7.72 -2.71 -8.60
N MET A 187 8.15 -1.62 -7.98
CA MET A 187 9.36 -0.91 -8.38
C MET A 187 10.58 -1.46 -7.65
N LYS A 188 11.72 -1.58 -8.33
CA LYS A 188 12.96 -2.14 -7.77
C LYS A 188 13.43 -1.37 -6.53
N GLU A 189 13.20 -0.05 -6.50
CA GLU A 189 13.56 0.86 -5.40
C GLU A 189 12.72 0.64 -4.13
N LYS A 190 11.68 -0.20 -4.20
CA LYS A 190 10.86 -0.61 -3.04
C LYS A 190 11.27 -1.95 -2.46
N VAL A 191 12.38 -2.52 -2.93
CA VAL A 191 13.05 -3.65 -2.29
C VAL A 191 14.18 -3.09 -1.42
N LEU A 192 14.09 -3.31 -0.11
CA LEU A 192 14.99 -2.72 0.88
C LEU A 192 15.81 -3.82 1.58
N PHE A 193 17.11 -3.63 1.66
CA PHE A 193 18.01 -4.56 2.31
C PHE A 193 18.61 -3.97 3.59
N CYS A 194 18.85 -4.83 4.57
CA CYS A 194 19.52 -4.47 5.81
C CYS A 194 20.37 -5.63 6.31
N SER A 195 21.34 -5.37 7.17
CA SER A 195 22.19 -6.43 7.74
C SER A 195 21.65 -7.03 9.04
N THR A 196 20.59 -6.46 9.60
CA THR A 196 20.04 -6.88 10.91
C THR A 196 18.52 -6.81 10.96
N GLU A 197 17.92 -7.65 11.80
CA GLU A 197 16.48 -7.64 12.07
C GLU A 197 16.01 -6.34 12.73
N ILE A 198 16.89 -5.69 13.49
CA ILE A 198 16.65 -4.36 14.06
C ILE A 198 16.51 -3.33 12.92
N GLY A 199 17.36 -3.43 11.89
CA GLY A 199 17.25 -2.65 10.66
C GLY A 199 15.90 -2.84 9.98
N ARG A 200 15.45 -4.10 9.83
CA ARG A 200 14.14 -4.44 9.28
C ARG A 200 13.00 -3.79 10.06
N THR A 201 13.01 -3.94 11.39
CA THR A 201 12.06 -3.30 12.30
C THR A 201 12.05 -1.77 12.16
N SER A 202 13.23 -1.17 11.98
CA SER A 202 13.38 0.27 11.78
C SER A 202 12.74 0.74 10.46
N PHE A 203 12.97 0.02 9.35
CA PHE A 203 12.33 0.31 8.07
C PHE A 203 10.80 0.25 8.17
N VAL A 204 10.25 -0.82 8.74
CA VAL A 204 8.79 -0.99 8.86
C VAL A 204 8.16 0.17 9.62
N ARG A 205 8.79 0.59 10.73
CA ARG A 205 8.31 1.73 11.54
C ARG A 205 8.39 3.05 10.80
N GLN A 206 9.51 3.34 10.16
CA GLN A 206 9.71 4.61 9.44
C GLN A 206 8.83 4.71 8.19
N LEU A 207 8.55 3.58 7.55
CA LEU A 207 7.58 3.51 6.47
C LEU A 207 6.16 3.72 6.97
N GLU A 208 5.86 3.59 8.27
CA GLU A 208 4.49 3.70 8.81
C GLU A 208 3.54 2.76 8.06
N SER A 209 3.92 1.48 7.92
CA SER A 209 3.11 0.52 7.17
C SER A 209 1.78 0.22 7.86
N ASP A 210 0.73 0.01 7.08
CA ASP A 210 -0.60 -0.35 7.58
C ASP A 210 -0.74 -1.85 7.89
N LEU A 211 0.11 -2.67 7.24
CA LEU A 211 0.22 -4.11 7.40
C LEU A 211 1.68 -4.52 7.23
N HIS A 212 2.16 -5.39 8.11
CA HIS A 212 3.45 -6.04 7.99
C HIS A 212 3.29 -7.57 7.91
N ILE A 213 4.04 -8.20 6.99
CA ILE A 213 4.08 -9.66 6.78
C ILE A 213 5.52 -10.14 7.05
N ASP A 214 5.70 -11.06 7.98
CA ASP A 214 7.04 -11.57 8.36
C ASP A 214 6.94 -13.03 8.86
N THR A 215 8.07 -13.72 8.85
CA THR A 215 8.22 -15.11 9.35
C THR A 215 8.91 -15.17 10.71
N ASN A 216 9.43 -14.04 11.22
CA ASN A 216 10.04 -13.93 12.53
C ASN A 216 9.03 -13.34 13.55
N LEU A 217 8.66 -14.14 14.55
CA LEU A 217 7.73 -13.74 15.62
C LEU A 217 8.27 -12.60 16.49
N ASP A 218 9.58 -12.50 16.68
CA ASP A 218 10.19 -11.44 17.49
C ASP A 218 10.02 -10.08 16.81
N VAL A 219 10.20 -10.02 15.49
CA VAL A 219 9.96 -8.80 14.70
C VAL A 219 8.48 -8.38 14.78
N ILE A 220 7.56 -9.33 14.60
CA ILE A 220 6.10 -9.11 14.73
C ILE A 220 5.74 -8.62 16.15
N SER A 221 6.31 -9.24 17.18
CA SER A 221 6.08 -8.86 18.58
C SER A 221 6.57 -7.43 18.85
N GLN A 222 7.76 -7.08 18.36
CA GLN A 222 8.33 -5.74 18.52
C GLN A 222 7.53 -4.66 17.77
N LEU A 223 6.95 -5.00 16.62
CA LEU A 223 6.17 -4.09 15.77
C LEU A 223 4.72 -3.90 16.22
N SER A 224 4.18 -4.78 17.07
CA SER A 224 2.78 -4.76 17.52
C SER A 224 2.27 -3.44 18.10
N ARG A 225 3.15 -2.64 18.70
CA ARG A 225 2.81 -1.32 19.25
C ARG A 225 2.78 -0.19 18.20
N PHE A 226 3.33 -0.43 17.02
CA PHE A 226 3.48 0.55 15.94
C PHE A 226 2.57 0.23 14.75
N ILE A 227 2.34 -1.06 14.46
CA ILE A 227 1.63 -1.53 13.28
C ILE A 227 0.32 -2.20 13.70
N GLY A 228 -0.81 -1.64 13.28
CA GLY A 228 -2.14 -2.10 13.70
C GLY A 228 -2.57 -3.45 13.13
N ARG A 229 -1.96 -3.90 12.02
CA ARG A 229 -2.24 -5.21 11.41
C ARG A 229 -0.94 -5.93 11.08
N GLN A 230 -0.87 -7.19 11.44
CA GLN A 230 0.31 -8.02 11.23
C GLN A 230 -0.13 -9.39 10.75
N LEU A 231 0.61 -9.96 9.80
CA LEU A 231 0.42 -11.31 9.31
C LEU A 231 1.72 -12.08 9.55
N TYR A 232 1.66 -13.00 10.50
CA TYR A 232 2.73 -13.95 10.72
C TYR A 232 2.55 -15.16 9.80
N ILE A 233 3.58 -15.50 9.03
CA ILE A 233 3.60 -16.72 8.22
C ILE A 233 4.46 -17.74 8.95
N SER A 234 3.79 -18.78 9.45
CA SER A 234 4.47 -19.93 10.06
C SER A 234 5.11 -20.78 8.96
N ALA A 235 6.35 -21.21 9.19
CA ALA A 235 6.97 -22.26 8.39
C ALA A 235 6.21 -23.56 8.65
N MET A 236 5.21 -23.87 7.82
CA MET A 236 4.58 -25.19 7.83
C MET A 236 5.64 -26.19 7.35
N GLU A 237 6.05 -27.10 8.23
CA GLU A 237 6.64 -28.36 7.77
C GLU A 237 5.55 -29.11 7.01
N GLU A 238 5.88 -29.65 5.83
CA GLU A 238 4.98 -30.45 5.02
C GLU A 238 4.55 -31.70 5.83
N GLY A 239 3.50 -31.58 6.65
CA GLY A 239 3.02 -32.68 7.49
C GLY A 239 2.23 -32.34 8.75
N GLN A 240 2.24 -31.10 9.25
CA GLN A 240 1.53 -30.77 10.50
C GLN A 240 0.62 -29.54 10.35
N ILE A 241 -0.67 -29.80 10.13
CA ILE A 241 -1.72 -28.80 10.35
C ILE A 241 -2.05 -28.81 11.84
N GLU A 242 -1.32 -28.03 12.62
CA GLU A 242 -1.81 -27.54 13.91
C GLU A 242 -1.99 -26.04 13.79
N ILE A 243 -3.24 -25.60 13.61
CA ILE A 243 -3.60 -24.18 13.69
C ILE A 243 -3.59 -23.82 15.18
N PRO A 244 -2.65 -22.99 15.68
CA PRO A 244 -2.71 -22.55 17.06
C PRO A 244 -3.83 -21.51 17.14
N ASN A 245 -4.98 -21.92 17.69
CA ASN A 245 -6.19 -21.12 17.90
C ASN A 245 -6.00 -19.92 18.88
N LYS A 246 -4.79 -19.39 19.06
CA LYS A 246 -4.51 -18.37 20.09
C LYS A 246 -4.31 -16.94 19.60
N LEU A 247 -4.44 -16.62 18.31
CA LEU A 247 -4.34 -15.22 17.85
C LEU A 247 -5.65 -14.55 17.43
N PHE A 248 -6.75 -15.30 17.32
CA PHE A 248 -8.08 -14.73 17.07
C PHE A 248 -8.93 -14.88 18.33
N GLY A 249 -8.97 -13.83 19.14
CA GLY A 249 -9.91 -13.72 20.24
C GLY A 249 -11.34 -13.61 19.71
N THR A 250 -12.04 -14.74 19.69
CA THR A 250 -13.51 -14.78 19.69
C THR A 250 -13.94 -15.75 20.78
N THR A 251 -14.38 -15.17 21.89
CA THR A 251 -15.20 -15.83 22.90
C THR A 251 -16.48 -16.36 22.26
N GLU A 252 -16.64 -17.67 22.16
CA GLU A 252 -17.95 -18.29 22.14
C GLU A 252 -17.97 -19.51 23.07
N ASN A 253 -18.73 -19.35 24.15
CA ASN A 253 -19.23 -20.43 24.97
C ASN A 253 -20.31 -21.17 24.17
N HIS A 254 -20.20 -22.48 23.98
CA HIS A 254 -21.39 -23.32 24.03
C HIS A 254 -21.10 -24.77 24.43
N THR A 255 -21.83 -25.18 25.44
CA THR A 255 -21.92 -26.49 26.10
C THR A 255 -22.74 -27.50 25.27
N VAL A 256 -22.51 -28.80 25.58
CA VAL A 256 -23.34 -30.02 25.36
C VAL A 256 -23.45 -30.52 23.90
N LYS A 257 -23.37 -31.82 23.52
CA LYS A 257 -23.83 -33.06 24.17
C LYS A 257 -23.05 -34.32 23.75
N GLU A 258 -22.82 -35.14 24.76
CA GLU A 258 -22.63 -36.59 24.74
C GLU A 258 -23.77 -37.32 24.01
N LYS A 259 -23.46 -38.31 23.17
CA LYS A 259 -24.43 -39.33 22.75
C LYS A 259 -23.76 -40.67 22.44
N GLN A 260 -23.77 -41.53 23.45
CA GLN A 260 -24.15 -42.96 23.42
C GLN A 260 -24.01 -43.70 22.08
N VAL A 261 -23.05 -44.63 22.03
CA VAL A 261 -22.98 -45.73 21.05
C VAL A 261 -23.85 -46.88 21.54
N LYS A 262 -24.75 -47.37 20.68
CA LYS A 262 -25.52 -48.61 20.88
C LYS A 262 -25.48 -49.44 19.59
N GLU A 263 -24.97 -50.67 19.74
CA GLU A 263 -25.24 -51.92 18.99
C GLU A 263 -25.51 -51.88 17.48
N VAL A 264 -24.69 -52.63 16.71
CA VAL A 264 -25.03 -53.95 16.14
C VAL A 264 -23.79 -54.84 16.17
#